data_AF-A0A6M0FMT3-F1
#
_entry.id   AF-A0A6M0FMT3-F1
#
_cell.length_a   1.000
_cell.length_b   1.000
_cell.length_c   1.000
_cell.angle_alpha   90.00
_cell.angle_beta   90.00
_cell.angle_gamma   90.00
#
_symmetry.space_group_name_H-M   'P 1'
#
loop_
_entity.id
_entity.type
_entity.pdbx_description
1 polymer ?
#
loop_
_entity_poly.entity_id
_entity_poly.type
_entity_poly.pdbx_seq_one_letter_code
_entity_poly.pdbx_strand_id
1 'polypeptide(L)'
;MLLIGDFKSGFQEYNWRWQAEEYPSLIQPEKLWDGSNLKDKIILLHAEQGYGDTIQFIRYLPLVKKQGGQIILACQKPLIRLLEKNPEIE
;
A
#
# COMPACT_ATOMS: atom_id res chain seq x y z
N MET A 1 -0.60 -18.58 7.89
CA MET A 1 -0.28 -17.46 8.81
C MET A 1 -1.38 -16.41 8.78
N LEU A 2 -1.67 -15.78 7.63
CA LEU A 2 -2.79 -14.82 7.51
C LEU A 2 -4.15 -15.43 7.90
N LEU A 3 -4.48 -16.64 7.42
CA LEU A 3 -5.75 -17.32 7.72
C LEU A 3 -5.95 -17.70 9.19
N ILE A 4 -4.86 -17.79 9.96
CA ILE A 4 -4.90 -18.14 11.39
C ILE A 4 -4.73 -16.89 12.29
N GLY A 5 -4.79 -15.69 11.70
CA GLY A 5 -4.72 -14.42 12.43
C GLY A 5 -3.30 -13.93 12.76
N ASP A 6 -2.25 -14.66 12.37
CA ASP A 6 -0.87 -14.15 12.47
C ASP A 6 -0.57 -13.22 11.30
N PHE A 7 -1.02 -11.98 11.43
CA PHE A 7 -0.86 -10.96 10.40
C PHE A 7 0.58 -10.50 10.24
N LYS A 8 1.33 -10.32 11.34
CA LYS A 8 2.69 -9.79 11.29
C LYS A 8 3.59 -10.69 10.46
N SER A 9 3.68 -11.96 10.85
CA SER A 9 4.50 -12.93 10.13
C SER A 9 3.89 -13.23 8.76
N GLY A 10 2.56 -13.32 8.68
CA GLY A 10 1.87 -13.59 7.42
C GLY A 10 2.14 -12.56 6.34
N PHE A 11 2.14 -11.27 6.66
CA PHE A 11 2.47 -10.20 5.69
C PHE A 11 3.97 -10.13 5.39
N GLN A 12 4.84 -10.42 6.35
CA GLN A 12 6.28 -10.50 6.10
C GLN A 12 6.61 -11.59 5.06
N GLU A 13 6.06 -12.79 5.23
CA GLU A 13 6.23 -13.90 4.29
C GLU A 13 5.47 -13.69 2.98
N TYR A 14 4.41 -12.88 2.98
CA TYR A 14 3.62 -12.61 1.78
C TYR A 14 4.45 -11.99 0.65
N ASN A 15 5.50 -11.25 0.98
CA ASN A 15 6.41 -10.63 0.01
C ASN A 15 7.23 -11.67 -0.78
N TRP A 16 7.36 -12.92 -0.30
CA TRP A 16 8.09 -13.97 -1.00
C TRP A 16 7.57 -14.21 -2.42
N ARG A 17 6.27 -13.99 -2.66
CA ARG A 17 5.65 -14.17 -3.97
C ARG A 17 6.23 -13.27 -5.06
N TRP A 18 6.86 -12.15 -4.72
CA TRP A 18 7.52 -11.29 -5.71
C TRP A 18 8.72 -11.98 -6.40
N GLN A 19 9.19 -13.12 -5.87
CA GLN A 19 10.21 -13.96 -6.51
C GLN A 19 9.62 -14.87 -7.61
N ALA A 20 8.30 -15.07 -7.62
CA ALA A 20 7.66 -15.89 -8.63
C ALA A 20 7.39 -15.07 -9.91
N GLU A 21 7.68 -15.65 -11.07
CA GLU A 21 7.49 -15.00 -12.38
C GLU A 21 6.02 -14.59 -12.64
N GLU A 22 5.08 -15.28 -12.00
CA GLU A 22 3.64 -15.01 -12.09
C GLU A 22 3.21 -13.72 -11.37
N TYR A 23 4.05 -13.19 -10.48
CA TYR A 23 3.74 -12.01 -9.66
C TYR A 23 4.88 -10.98 -9.68
N PRO A 24 5.22 -10.42 -10.85
CA PRO A 24 6.28 -9.42 -10.94
C PRO A 24 5.88 -8.18 -10.15
N SER A 25 6.67 -7.84 -9.12
CA SER A 25 6.48 -6.60 -8.39
C SER A 25 6.95 -5.42 -9.25
N LEU A 26 6.12 -4.38 -9.33
CA LEU A 26 6.53 -3.09 -9.90
C LEU A 26 7.39 -2.27 -8.93
N ILE A 27 7.47 -2.69 -7.67
CA ILE A 27 8.23 -2.02 -6.61
C ILE A 27 9.52 -2.79 -6.34
N GLN A 28 10.63 -2.09 -6.47
CA GLN A 28 11.94 -2.57 -6.08
C GLN A 28 12.02 -2.64 -4.54
N PRO A 29 12.49 -3.75 -3.93
CA PRO A 29 12.54 -3.91 -2.48
C PRO A 29 13.23 -2.77 -1.73
N GLU A 30 14.28 -2.17 -2.30
CA GLU A 30 15.02 -1.04 -1.74
C GLU A 30 14.23 0.27 -1.68
N LYS A 31 13.09 0.35 -2.38
CA LYS A 31 12.17 1.50 -2.34
C LYS A 31 11.02 1.31 -1.36
N LEU A 32 10.95 0.16 -0.68
CA LEU A 32 9.95 -0.05 0.35
C LEU A 32 10.20 0.90 1.52
N TRP A 33 9.12 1.50 1.98
CA TRP A 33 9.18 2.34 3.16
C TRP A 33 9.47 1.48 4.40
N ASP A 34 10.53 1.85 5.11
CA ASP A 34 11.05 1.17 6.30
C ASP A 34 10.35 1.60 7.61
N GLY A 35 9.35 2.48 7.51
CA GLY A 35 8.68 3.08 8.66
C GLY A 35 9.36 4.34 9.19
N SER A 36 10.41 4.84 8.53
CA SER A 36 11.02 6.13 8.87
C SER A 36 10.04 7.29 8.71
N ASN A 37 10.30 8.38 9.43
CA ASN A 37 9.41 9.56 9.41
C ASN A 37 9.24 10.11 7.97
N LEU A 38 7.99 10.40 7.60
CA LEU A 38 7.58 10.89 6.28
C LEU A 38 7.44 12.42 6.21
N LYS A 39 7.76 13.16 7.29
CA LYS A 39 7.70 14.62 7.32
C LYS A 39 8.36 15.25 6.09
N ASP A 40 7.61 16.08 5.39
CA ASP A 40 8.03 16.80 4.18
C ASP A 40 8.47 15.88 3.02
N LYS A 41 8.13 14.59 3.06
CA LYS A 41 8.39 13.60 2.01
C LYS A 41 7.10 13.18 1.32
N ILE A 42 7.26 12.53 0.17
CA ILE A 42 6.17 11.91 -0.58
C ILE A 42 6.31 10.39 -0.45
N ILE A 43 5.21 9.70 -0.12
CA ILE A 43 5.10 8.25 -0.18
C ILE A 43 4.14 7.85 -1.30
N LEU A 44 4.57 6.89 -2.12
CA LEU A 44 3.70 6.23 -3.09
C LEU A 44 3.08 5.00 -2.42
N LEU A 45 1.75 4.99 -2.29
CA LEU A 45 0.99 3.79 -1.94
C LEU A 45 0.51 3.12 -3.22
N HIS A 46 0.91 1.88 -3.42
CA HIS A 46 0.57 1.11 -4.61
C HIS A 46 -0.42 0.00 -4.27
N ALA A 47 -1.64 0.10 -4.79
CA ALA A 47 -2.64 -0.92 -4.63
C ALA A 47 -2.36 -2.07 -5.62
N GLU A 48 -1.92 -3.20 -5.08
CA GLU A 48 -1.33 -4.27 -5.88
C GLU A 48 -2.29 -5.44 -6.15
N GLN A 49 -3.26 -5.68 -5.27
CA GLN A 49 -4.17 -6.82 -5.34
C GLN A 49 -5.51 -6.46 -6.02
N GLY A 50 -6.62 -7.08 -5.60
CA GLY A 50 -7.93 -6.86 -6.20
C GLY A 50 -8.58 -5.54 -5.79
N TYR A 51 -9.71 -5.21 -6.42
CA TYR A 51 -10.47 -4.00 -6.08
C TYR A 51 -10.98 -4.02 -4.63
N GLY A 52 -11.35 -5.21 -4.13
CA GLY A 52 -11.80 -5.38 -2.75
C GLY A 52 -10.72 -5.00 -1.74
N ASP A 53 -9.47 -5.39 -2.00
CA ASP A 53 -8.33 -5.03 -1.17
C ASP A 53 -8.11 -3.52 -1.18
N THR A 54 -8.10 -2.88 -2.35
CA THR A 54 -7.94 -1.43 -2.46
C THR A 54 -8.99 -0.70 -1.61
N ILE A 55 -10.26 -1.09 -1.75
CA ILE A 55 -11.38 -0.49 -0.99
C ILE A 55 -11.26 -0.78 0.51
N GLN A 56 -10.80 -1.97 0.89
CA GLN A 56 -10.63 -2.35 2.28
C GLN A 56 -9.49 -1.58 2.94
N PHE A 57 -8.33 -1.45 2.28
CA PHE A 57 -7.13 -0.88 2.88
C PHE A 57 -7.08 0.66 2.82
N ILE A 58 -7.88 1.32 1.97
CA ILE A 58 -7.94 2.79 1.90
C ILE A 58 -8.29 3.46 3.25
N ARG A 59 -8.96 2.73 4.16
CA ARG A 59 -9.27 3.24 5.51
C ARG A 59 -8.04 3.53 6.36
N TYR A 60 -6.87 3.02 5.98
CA TYR A 60 -5.61 3.24 6.70
C TYR A 60 -4.83 4.46 6.20
N LEU A 61 -5.27 5.14 5.13
CA LEU A 61 -4.62 6.38 4.65
C LEU A 61 -4.40 7.42 5.77
N PRO A 62 -5.37 7.68 6.68
CA PRO A 62 -5.15 8.64 7.75
C PRO A 62 -3.99 8.27 8.69
N LEU A 63 -3.67 6.98 8.84
CA LEU A 63 -2.52 6.55 9.67
C LEU A 63 -1.20 6.87 8.99
N VAL A 64 -1.15 6.80 7.66
CA VAL A 64 0.02 7.20 6.86
C VAL A 64 0.15 8.72 6.86
N LYS A 65 -0.95 9.47 6.67
CA LYS A 65 -0.93 10.95 6.67
C LYS A 65 -0.41 11.52 7.99
N LYS A 66 -0.75 10.88 9.11
CA LYS A 66 -0.24 11.23 10.45
C LYS A 66 1.29 11.18 10.58
N GLN A 67 2.00 10.51 9.68
CA GLN A 67 3.46 10.52 9.63
C GLN A 67 4.04 11.81 9.01
N GLY A 68 3.18 12.75 8.59
CA GLY A 68 3.57 14.09 8.14
C GLY A 68 3.99 14.18 6.67
N GLY A 69 3.77 13.12 5.88
CA GLY A 69 4.10 13.08 4.45
C GLY A 69 2.90 13.28 3.55
N GLN A 70 3.22 13.50 2.27
CA GLN A 70 2.27 13.50 1.18
C GLN A 70 2.07 12.08 0.64
N ILE A 71 0.85 11.71 0.29
CA ILE A 71 0.41 10.40 -0.19
C ILE A 71 -0.01 10.47 -1.66
N ILE A 72 0.78 9.87 -2.54
CA ILE A 72 0.33 9.54 -3.90
C ILE A 72 -0.25 8.13 -3.87
N LEU A 73 -1.48 7.94 -4.37
CA LEU A 73 -2.09 6.61 -4.51
C LEU A 73 -2.07 6.14 -5.96
N ALA A 74 -1.29 5.10 -6.25
CA ALA A 74 -1.42 4.33 -7.49
C ALA A 74 -2.45 3.22 -7.29
N CYS A 75 -3.57 3.28 -7.99
CA CYS A 75 -4.63 2.27 -7.94
C CYS A 75 -5.16 1.93 -9.33
N GLN A 76 -6.04 0.93 -9.38
CA GLN A 76 -6.64 0.46 -10.62
C GLN A 76 -7.58 1.53 -11.20
N LYS A 77 -7.51 1.74 -12.52
CA LYS A 77 -8.24 2.81 -13.24
C LYS A 77 -9.73 2.97 -12.87
N PRO A 78 -10.53 1.89 -12.71
CA PRO A 78 -11.95 2.03 -12.33
C PRO A 78 -12.17 2.66 -10.94
N LEU A 79 -11.19 2.57 -10.05
CA LEU A 79 -11.30 3.10 -8.68
C LEU A 79 -10.87 4.57 -8.56
N ILE A 80 -10.23 5.15 -9.57
CA ILE A 80 -9.74 6.54 -9.52
C ILE A 80 -10.88 7.50 -9.13
N ARG A 81 -12.00 7.46 -9.86
CA ARG A 81 -13.16 8.33 -9.59
C ARG A 81 -13.76 8.13 -8.20
N LEU A 82 -13.68 6.91 -7.66
CA LEU A 82 -14.19 6.61 -6.33
C LEU A 82 -13.28 7.19 -5.24
N LEU A 83 -11.97 7.15 -5.47
CA LEU A 83 -10.95 7.47 -4.47
C LEU A 83 -10.42 8.90 -4.55
N GLU A 84 -10.58 9.59 -5.69
CA GLU A 84 -10.04 10.95 -5.94
C GLU A 84 -10.51 12.01 -4.92
N LYS A 85 -11.66 11.78 -4.27
CA LYS A 85 -12.21 12.71 -3.27
C LYS A 85 -11.76 12.41 -1.84
N ASN A 86 -10.88 11.44 -1.64
CA ASN A 86 -10.34 11.13 -0.33
C ASN A 86 -9.39 12.25 0.11
N PRO A 87 -9.64 12.93 1.25
CA PRO A 87 -8.88 14.10 1.67
C PRO A 87 -7.43 13.79 2.05
N GLU A 88 -7.08 12.52 2.23
CA GLU A 88 -5.73 12.11 2.59
C GLU A 88 -4.78 12.02 1.38
N ILE A 89 -5.32 11.92 0.16
CA ILE A 89 -4.58 11.72 -1.08
C ILE A 89 -4.28 13.08 -1.75
N GLU A 90 -3.12 13.16 -2.40
CA GLU A 90 -2.64 14.27 -3.22
C GLU A 90 -3.06 14.16 -4.70
#